data_AF-A0A2H0PL66-F1
#
_entry.id   AF-A0A2H0PL66-F1
#
_cell.length_a   1.000
_cell.length_b   1.000
_cell.length_c   1.000
_cell.angle_alpha   90.00
_cell.angle_beta   90.00
_cell.angle_gamma   90.00
#
_symmetry.space_group_name_H-M   'P 1'
#
loop_
_entity.id
_entity.type
_entity.pdbx_description
1 polymer ?
#
loop_
_entity_poly.entity_id
_entity_poly.type
_entity_poly.pdbx_seq_one_letter_code
_entity_poly.pdbx_strand_id
1 'polypeptide(L)'
;MKERIQISRDDIQSLPQASGCYLFKEVAVATGKEKILYVGKAKNLRNRVRQYFVAAHDQRAFVKFIREKTNCIEFMIARDETEALVLENELIKKHRPPYNIHLRDDKRYLSLRFDLQHEWPRVELVRKVKKDGATYLGPFLSSQKLRETIDIMQKIFQLRTCPDSKLYNRSRPCIEYDIKRCVAPCVGYVSREKYLGLCRDALLFLKGQNKDLLDKFRSAMEAFVRAENYEEAAVARDRIASIEGITNQELSVVRPNDLQLGKDLDVVALAGSELAVVICVLYFRDGILRDQRLFEIDRHELDDLEILDQFLSRYYTDEVYTPHEILVPWNIDSSFNKERLPLITPRLADKKELVQLAQKNAEARLQAKRAKAEKLAEILSLLQSKLGLSKWPERMDCLDISHHQGSEVVASVVRFNRAVPDKENYRKIFLEHQIVDDFACMREAIERRYRTEEDLPDLIVIDGGKGQLSSAESILKEMNFLDKVDLISLAKARSDGEEIDPHNPKNRERIFKPGQKNPILLKQSSQEELLLSFMRDEAHRFAINYHRLRKARALSVSILDEIEGISSRTKLKLLKNFGSLEGIIQAPDMELLKFLKGPALERLREKLASSISIDTD
;
A
#
# COMPACT_ATOMS: atom_id res chain seq x y z
N MET A 1 -23.54 -8.96 12.67
CA MET A 1 -23.17 -8.64 11.27
C MET A 1 -21.79 -8.00 11.28
N LYS A 2 -20.86 -8.40 10.39
CA LYS A 2 -19.56 -7.71 10.26
C LYS A 2 -19.80 -6.46 9.38
N GLU A 3 -20.22 -5.35 9.96
CA GLU A 3 -20.26 -4.08 9.26
C GLU A 3 -18.83 -3.63 8.98
N ARG A 4 -18.43 -3.86 7.74
CA ARG A 4 -17.15 -3.47 7.18
C ARG A 4 -17.30 -2.05 6.67
N ILE A 5 -16.37 -1.17 7.03
CA ILE A 5 -16.22 0.14 6.38
C ILE A 5 -16.05 -0.12 4.88
N GLN A 6 -17.08 0.14 4.09
CA GLN A 6 -17.03 -0.02 2.63
C GLN A 6 -16.46 1.24 1.99
N ILE A 7 -15.72 1.06 0.89
CA ILE A 7 -15.26 2.17 0.05
C ILE A 7 -16.45 3.00 -0.41
N SER A 8 -16.45 4.29 -0.08
CA SER A 8 -17.47 5.24 -0.53
C SER A 8 -17.23 5.70 -1.96
N ARG A 9 -18.25 6.26 -2.60
CA ARG A 9 -18.08 6.92 -3.92
C ARG A 9 -17.03 8.03 -3.88
N ASP A 10 -16.83 8.65 -2.72
CA ASP A 10 -15.96 9.82 -2.59
C ASP A 10 -14.51 9.42 -2.35
N ASP A 11 -14.26 8.27 -1.71
CA ASP A 11 -12.93 7.64 -1.68
C ASP A 11 -12.42 7.34 -3.11
N ILE A 12 -13.34 7.10 -4.05
CA ILE A 12 -13.00 6.92 -5.47
C ILE A 12 -12.76 8.28 -6.14
N GLN A 13 -13.52 9.32 -5.79
CA GLN A 13 -13.34 10.66 -6.36
C GLN A 13 -12.02 11.32 -5.95
N SER A 14 -11.52 11.02 -4.75
CA SER A 14 -10.24 11.54 -4.25
C SER A 14 -9.02 10.93 -4.96
N LEU A 15 -9.18 9.83 -5.71
CA LEU A 15 -8.10 9.23 -6.47
C LEU A 15 -7.63 10.15 -7.62
N PRO A 16 -6.33 10.14 -7.95
CA PRO A 16 -5.79 10.96 -9.03
C PRO A 16 -6.27 10.50 -10.41
N GLN A 17 -6.35 11.44 -11.35
CA GLN A 17 -6.58 11.16 -12.77
C GLN A 17 -5.25 10.96 -13.51
N ALA A 18 -4.45 9.99 -13.06
CA ALA A 18 -3.13 9.70 -13.61
C ALA A 18 -2.96 8.21 -13.92
N SER A 19 -1.92 7.89 -14.71
CA SER A 19 -1.48 6.50 -14.93
C SER A 19 -0.79 5.98 -13.67
N GLY A 20 -0.97 4.70 -13.36
CA GLY A 20 -0.36 4.10 -12.19
C GLY A 20 -0.97 2.78 -11.75
N CYS A 21 -0.63 2.37 -10.53
CA CYS A 21 -1.14 1.18 -9.88
C CYS A 21 -2.08 1.54 -8.73
N TYR A 22 -3.12 0.72 -8.53
CA TYR A 22 -3.99 0.77 -7.37
C TYR A 22 -3.93 -0.57 -6.62
N LEU A 23 -4.01 -0.49 -5.30
CA LEU A 23 -3.99 -1.63 -4.40
C LEU A 23 -5.26 -1.62 -3.57
N PHE A 24 -6.00 -2.72 -3.62
CA PHE A 24 -7.13 -2.95 -2.74
C PHE A 24 -6.67 -3.65 -1.48
N LYS A 25 -6.93 -3.02 -0.33
CA LYS A 25 -6.51 -3.50 0.99
C LYS A 25 -7.70 -3.80 1.89
N GLU A 26 -7.54 -4.85 2.69
CA GLU A 26 -8.32 -5.10 3.89
C GLU A 26 -7.45 -4.72 5.10
N VAL A 27 -7.82 -3.65 5.79
CA VAL A 27 -7.19 -3.21 7.03
C VAL A 27 -8.04 -3.70 8.19
N ALA A 28 -7.48 -4.60 9.01
CA ALA A 28 -8.19 -5.13 10.16
C ALA A 28 -8.32 -4.05 11.24
N VAL A 29 -9.54 -3.56 11.48
CA VAL A 29 -9.81 -2.47 12.43
C VAL A 29 -9.27 -2.78 13.84
N ALA A 30 -9.28 -4.04 14.27
CA ALA A 30 -8.82 -4.42 15.61
C ALA A 30 -7.28 -4.39 15.81
N THR A 31 -6.50 -4.60 14.75
CA THR A 31 -5.04 -4.80 14.85
C THR A 31 -4.23 -3.83 14.00
N GLY A 32 -4.88 -3.06 13.11
CA GLY A 32 -4.20 -2.23 12.11
C GLY A 32 -3.47 -3.03 11.03
N LYS A 33 -3.52 -4.37 11.06
CA LYS A 33 -2.84 -5.20 10.06
C LYS A 33 -3.48 -5.01 8.69
N GLU A 34 -2.66 -4.66 7.72
CA GLU A 34 -3.07 -4.52 6.32
C GLU A 34 -2.85 -5.82 5.56
N LYS A 35 -3.83 -6.21 4.76
CA LYS A 35 -3.73 -7.31 3.81
C LYS A 35 -4.07 -6.81 2.42
N ILE A 36 -3.10 -6.84 1.51
CA ILE A 36 -3.32 -6.49 0.12
C ILE A 36 -4.06 -7.64 -0.56
N LEU A 37 -5.26 -7.34 -1.05
CA LEU A 37 -6.18 -8.28 -1.68
C LEU A 37 -5.93 -8.40 -3.18
N TYR A 38 -5.65 -7.27 -3.82
CA TYR A 38 -5.50 -7.16 -5.27
C TYR A 38 -4.64 -5.95 -5.64
N VAL A 39 -3.86 -6.09 -6.70
CA VAL A 39 -3.08 -5.01 -7.33
C VAL A 39 -3.52 -4.92 -8.79
N GLY A 40 -3.74 -3.72 -9.31
CA GLY A 40 -4.05 -3.51 -10.72
C GLY A 40 -3.44 -2.24 -11.30
N LYS A 41 -3.18 -2.22 -12.61
CA LYS A 41 -2.77 -1.02 -13.36
C LYS A 41 -3.94 -0.26 -13.99
N ALA A 42 -3.74 1.04 -14.22
CA ALA A 42 -4.70 1.91 -14.89
C ALA A 42 -4.01 3.04 -15.67
N LYS A 43 -4.56 3.41 -16.84
CA LYS A 43 -4.23 4.69 -17.50
C LYS A 43 -4.77 5.89 -16.72
N ASN A 44 -5.89 5.69 -16.03
CA ASN A 44 -6.53 6.68 -15.17
C ASN A 44 -7.05 5.96 -13.93
N LEU A 45 -6.39 6.15 -12.80
CA LEU A 45 -6.67 5.46 -11.54
C LEU A 45 -8.12 5.66 -11.09
N ARG A 46 -8.59 6.92 -11.03
CA ARG A 46 -9.98 7.26 -10.66
C ARG A 46 -11.01 6.51 -11.49
N ASN A 47 -10.92 6.60 -12.82
CA ASN A 47 -11.89 5.99 -13.73
C ASN A 47 -11.86 4.47 -13.64
N ARG A 48 -10.65 3.89 -13.54
CA ARG A 48 -10.49 2.44 -13.46
C ARG A 48 -11.06 1.88 -12.17
N VAL A 49 -10.75 2.49 -11.02
CA VAL A 49 -11.28 2.07 -9.73
C VAL A 49 -12.80 2.25 -9.68
N ARG A 50 -13.35 3.34 -10.23
CA ARG A 50 -14.81 3.54 -10.33
C ARG A 50 -15.54 2.37 -11.01
N GLN A 51 -14.96 1.77 -12.06
CA GLN A 51 -15.55 0.60 -12.74
C GLN A 51 -15.74 -0.61 -11.80
N TYR A 52 -14.89 -0.74 -10.77
CA TYR A 52 -15.03 -1.79 -9.75
C TYR A 52 -16.14 -1.51 -8.75
N PHE A 53 -16.82 -0.36 -8.74
CA PHE A 53 -17.87 -0.07 -7.75
C PHE A 53 -19.21 0.35 -8.39
N VAL A 54 -19.24 0.62 -9.69
CA VAL A 54 -20.48 0.76 -10.45
C VAL A 54 -21.07 -0.64 -10.70
N ALA A 55 -22.34 -0.84 -10.38
CA ALA A 55 -23.06 -2.08 -10.68
C ALA A 55 -23.15 -2.27 -12.20
N ALA A 56 -23.06 -3.53 -12.68
CA ALA A 56 -23.18 -3.95 -14.08
C ALA A 56 -21.97 -3.83 -15.04
N HIS A 57 -20.80 -3.29 -14.64
CA HIS A 57 -19.66 -3.13 -15.57
C HIS A 57 -18.59 -4.23 -15.54
N ASP A 58 -18.40 -4.94 -14.43
CA ASP A 58 -17.38 -5.98 -14.31
C ASP A 58 -17.97 -7.25 -13.71
N GLN A 59 -18.18 -8.26 -14.55
CA GLN A 59 -18.89 -9.51 -14.22
C GLN A 59 -17.97 -10.59 -13.66
N ARG A 60 -16.68 -10.30 -13.43
CA ARG A 60 -15.73 -11.30 -12.94
C ARG A 60 -16.07 -11.69 -11.49
N ALA A 61 -16.21 -12.99 -11.22
CA ALA A 61 -16.66 -13.50 -9.91
C ALA A 61 -15.83 -13.00 -8.71
N PHE A 62 -14.52 -12.79 -8.89
CA PHE A 62 -13.64 -12.31 -7.82
C PHE A 62 -13.88 -10.83 -7.43
N VAL A 63 -14.49 -10.03 -8.31
CA VAL A 63 -14.74 -8.59 -8.09
C VAL A 63 -15.73 -8.38 -6.95
N LYS A 64 -16.73 -9.26 -6.82
CA LYS A 64 -17.67 -9.24 -5.68
C LYS A 64 -16.92 -9.36 -4.35
N PHE A 65 -15.99 -10.31 -4.24
CA PHE A 65 -15.20 -10.51 -3.03
C PHE A 65 -14.26 -9.33 -2.73
N ILE A 66 -13.68 -8.72 -3.75
CA ILE A 66 -12.86 -7.49 -3.58
C ILE A 66 -13.75 -6.36 -3.06
N ARG A 67 -14.90 -6.08 -3.69
CA ARG A 67 -15.83 -5.03 -3.26
C ARG A 67 -16.25 -5.20 -1.79
N GLU A 68 -16.53 -6.43 -1.37
CA GLU A 68 -17.00 -6.75 -0.02
C GLU A 68 -15.92 -6.71 1.07
N LYS A 69 -14.64 -6.90 0.71
CA LYS A 69 -13.53 -6.97 1.68
C LYS A 69 -12.66 -5.72 1.71
N THR A 70 -12.68 -4.92 0.65
CA THR A 70 -11.82 -3.73 0.55
C THR A 70 -12.39 -2.62 1.43
N ASN A 71 -11.55 -2.09 2.31
CA ASN A 71 -11.87 -0.92 3.14
C ASN A 71 -10.80 0.19 3.04
N CYS A 72 -9.74 -0.04 2.28
CA CYS A 72 -8.72 0.95 1.99
C CYS A 72 -8.22 0.76 0.54
N ILE A 73 -8.04 1.89 -0.16
CA ILE A 73 -7.45 1.93 -1.50
C ILE A 73 -6.17 2.73 -1.40
N GLU A 74 -5.07 2.11 -1.81
CA GLU A 74 -3.79 2.79 -2.01
C GLU A 74 -3.52 2.92 -3.50
N PHE A 75 -2.76 3.93 -3.90
CA PHE A 75 -2.38 4.15 -5.28
C PHE A 75 -0.93 4.61 -5.36
N MET A 76 -0.32 4.37 -6.52
CA MET A 76 1.00 4.87 -6.88
C MET A 76 0.94 5.39 -8.30
N ILE A 77 1.27 6.67 -8.48
CA ILE A 77 1.34 7.31 -9.79
C ILE A 77 2.64 6.90 -10.48
N ALA A 78 2.52 6.51 -11.74
CA ALA A 78 3.63 6.21 -12.64
C ALA A 78 3.73 7.30 -13.73
N ARG A 79 4.88 7.40 -14.39
CA ARG A 79 5.14 8.32 -15.51
C ARG A 79 4.20 8.06 -16.68
N ASP A 80 3.98 6.80 -17.01
CA ASP A 80 3.15 6.37 -18.14
C ASP A 80 2.48 5.00 -17.89
N GLU A 81 1.82 4.44 -18.91
CA GLU A 81 1.20 3.11 -18.82
C GLU A 81 2.24 1.98 -18.76
N THR A 82 3.40 2.21 -19.39
CA THR A 82 4.52 1.27 -19.52
C THR A 82 5.11 0.98 -18.14
N GLU A 83 5.43 2.03 -17.39
CA GLU A 83 5.93 1.95 -16.02
C GLU A 83 4.86 1.42 -15.06
N ALA A 84 3.59 1.81 -15.22
CA ALA A 84 2.50 1.25 -14.43
C ALA A 84 2.38 -0.28 -14.59
N LEU A 85 2.60 -0.80 -15.80
CA LEU A 85 2.61 -2.25 -16.04
C LEU A 85 3.80 -2.96 -15.37
N VAL A 86 4.98 -2.33 -15.34
CA VAL A 86 6.14 -2.90 -14.63
C VAL A 86 5.90 -2.89 -13.13
N LEU A 87 5.48 -1.74 -12.60
CA LEU A 87 5.18 -1.54 -11.20
C LEU A 87 4.11 -2.52 -10.69
N GLU A 88 3.04 -2.75 -11.45
CA GLU A 88 2.00 -3.73 -11.11
C GLU A 88 2.60 -5.12 -10.85
N ASN A 89 3.48 -5.58 -11.75
CA ASN A 89 4.11 -6.88 -11.61
C ASN A 89 5.03 -6.94 -10.39
N GLU A 90 5.80 -5.89 -10.13
CA GLU A 90 6.67 -5.80 -8.97
C GLU A 90 5.88 -5.81 -7.65
N LEU A 91 4.78 -5.07 -7.58
CA LEU A 91 3.87 -5.08 -6.45
C LEU A 91 3.19 -6.46 -6.26
N ILE A 92 2.82 -7.14 -7.35
CA ILE A 92 2.24 -8.49 -7.29
C ILE A 92 3.29 -9.50 -6.78
N LYS A 93 4.54 -9.43 -7.25
CA LYS A 93 5.63 -10.29 -6.76
C LYS A 93 5.91 -10.06 -5.28
N LYS A 94 5.96 -8.79 -4.87
CA LYS A 94 6.22 -8.37 -3.49
C LYS A 94 5.13 -8.81 -2.55
N HIS A 95 3.86 -8.54 -2.89
CA HIS A 95 2.73 -8.71 -1.97
C HIS A 95 1.98 -10.03 -2.14
N ARG A 96 2.15 -10.73 -3.27
CA ARG A 96 1.47 -11.98 -3.63
C ARG A 96 -0.03 -11.97 -3.28
N PRO A 97 -0.77 -10.96 -3.76
CA PRO A 97 -2.18 -10.79 -3.44
C PRO A 97 -3.02 -12.01 -3.84
N PRO A 98 -4.01 -12.40 -3.01
CA PRO A 98 -4.80 -13.61 -3.23
C PRO A 98 -5.66 -13.59 -4.50
N TYR A 99 -6.10 -12.41 -4.96
CA TYR A 99 -7.03 -12.29 -6.09
C TYR A 99 -6.37 -11.96 -7.43
N ASN A 100 -5.04 -11.86 -7.51
CA ASN A 100 -4.33 -11.74 -8.78
C ASN A 100 -4.12 -13.13 -9.40
N ILE A 101 -5.14 -13.64 -10.09
CA ILE A 101 -5.19 -15.02 -10.62
C ILE A 101 -4.34 -15.18 -11.89
N HIS A 102 -3.97 -14.11 -12.61
CA HIS A 102 -3.36 -14.18 -13.96
C HIS A 102 -1.89 -13.78 -14.07
N LEU A 103 -1.19 -13.55 -12.95
CA LEU A 103 0.24 -13.24 -12.94
C LEU A 103 1.03 -14.15 -11.99
N ARG A 104 0.53 -15.38 -11.79
CA ARG A 104 1.34 -16.48 -11.22
C ARG A 104 2.17 -17.20 -12.28
N ASP A 105 1.85 -16.98 -13.56
CA ASP A 105 2.69 -17.43 -14.66
C ASP A 105 3.91 -16.53 -14.79
N ASP A 106 5.05 -17.19 -14.73
CA ASP A 106 6.43 -16.73 -14.87
C ASP A 106 6.71 -16.17 -16.30
N LYS A 107 5.80 -15.35 -16.87
CA LYS A 107 6.04 -14.59 -18.10
C LYS A 107 7.01 -13.45 -17.77
N ARG A 108 8.25 -13.84 -17.47
CA ARG A 108 9.38 -12.96 -17.31
C ARG A 108 9.53 -12.13 -18.56
N TYR A 109 9.74 -10.84 -18.36
CA TYR A 109 9.96 -9.87 -19.42
C TYR A 109 11.10 -10.30 -20.34
N LEU A 110 11.05 -9.85 -21.60
CA LEU A 110 12.10 -10.13 -22.56
C LEU A 110 13.30 -9.24 -22.26
N SER A 111 14.49 -9.80 -22.13
CA SER A 111 15.75 -9.06 -22.02
C SER A 111 16.61 -9.37 -23.24
N LEU A 112 17.46 -8.43 -23.62
CA LEU A 112 18.56 -8.71 -24.54
C LEU A 112 19.72 -9.25 -23.73
N ARG A 113 20.25 -10.40 -24.10
CA ARG A 113 21.51 -10.94 -23.60
C ARG A 113 22.57 -10.67 -24.65
N PHE A 114 23.67 -10.04 -24.25
CA PHE A 114 24.81 -9.76 -25.09
C PHE A 114 26.10 -10.25 -24.41
N ASP A 115 26.61 -11.36 -24.92
CA ASP A 115 27.77 -12.05 -24.37
C ASP A 115 29.04 -11.67 -25.14
N LEU A 116 29.82 -10.73 -24.57
CA LEU A 116 31.07 -10.25 -25.17
C LEU A 116 32.25 -11.22 -24.96
N GLN A 117 32.10 -12.25 -24.13
CA GLN A 117 33.15 -13.26 -23.91
C GLN A 117 33.18 -14.30 -25.03
N HIS A 118 32.05 -14.49 -25.71
CA HIS A 118 31.94 -15.37 -26.87
C HIS A 118 32.89 -14.92 -28.01
N GLU A 119 33.42 -15.88 -28.77
CA GLU A 119 34.36 -15.62 -29.89
C GLU A 119 33.77 -14.63 -30.91
N TRP A 120 32.51 -14.86 -31.27
CA TRP A 120 31.69 -14.01 -32.12
C TRP A 120 30.41 -13.59 -31.38
N PRO A 121 30.38 -12.50 -30.60
CA PRO A 121 29.19 -12.11 -29.84
C PRO A 121 27.95 -11.91 -30.72
N ARG A 122 26.76 -12.17 -30.18
CA ARG A 122 25.48 -11.85 -30.81
C ARG A 122 24.48 -11.33 -29.78
N VAL A 123 23.47 -10.62 -30.26
CA VAL A 123 22.35 -10.16 -29.43
C VAL A 123 21.29 -11.25 -29.39
N GLU A 124 21.02 -11.78 -28.20
CA GLU A 124 20.03 -12.83 -27.97
C GLU A 124 18.83 -12.31 -27.21
N LEU A 125 17.67 -12.89 -27.49
CA LEU A 125 16.42 -12.52 -26.89
C LEU A 125 16.07 -13.58 -25.83
N VAL A 126 16.19 -13.23 -24.55
CA VAL A 126 16.05 -14.15 -23.42
C VAL A 126 14.93 -13.72 -22.48
N ARG A 127 14.33 -14.67 -21.75
CA ARG A 127 13.37 -14.37 -20.68
C ARG A 127 13.96 -14.54 -19.27
N LYS A 128 15.16 -15.11 -19.17
CA LYS A 128 15.82 -15.39 -17.89
C LYS A 128 17.20 -14.77 -17.90
N VAL A 129 17.43 -13.82 -16.99
CA VAL A 129 18.76 -13.32 -16.68
C VAL A 129 19.50 -14.40 -15.90
N LYS A 130 20.71 -14.77 -16.33
CA LYS A 130 21.61 -15.68 -15.63
C LYS A 130 22.82 -14.89 -15.11
N LYS A 131 23.43 -15.34 -14.02
CA LYS A 131 24.73 -14.82 -13.56
C LYS A 131 25.86 -15.49 -14.35
N ASP A 132 25.90 -15.27 -15.65
CA ASP A 132 26.85 -15.90 -16.59
C ASP A 132 27.90 -14.93 -17.15
N GLY A 133 28.01 -13.72 -16.59
CA GLY A 133 28.97 -12.71 -17.04
C GLY A 133 28.60 -12.01 -18.35
N ALA A 134 27.49 -12.39 -19.00
CA ALA A 134 26.96 -11.68 -20.15
C ALA A 134 26.31 -10.35 -19.72
N THR A 135 26.28 -9.38 -20.62
CA THR A 135 25.57 -8.12 -20.39
C THR A 135 24.10 -8.32 -20.72
N TYR A 136 23.21 -8.02 -19.76
CA TYR A 136 21.77 -8.07 -19.99
C TYR A 136 21.21 -6.65 -20.05
N LEU A 137 20.28 -6.43 -20.97
CA LEU A 137 19.60 -5.16 -21.18
C LEU A 137 18.09 -5.38 -21.16
N GLY A 138 17.35 -4.48 -20.53
CA GLY A 138 15.91 -4.63 -20.32
C GLY A 138 15.57 -5.43 -19.07
N PRO A 139 14.34 -5.25 -18.56
CA PRO A 139 13.16 -5.93 -19.11
C PRO A 139 12.38 -5.10 -20.12
N PHE A 140 12.23 -5.61 -21.34
CA PHE A 140 11.42 -5.05 -22.42
C PHE A 140 9.99 -5.59 -22.39
N LEU A 141 9.03 -4.67 -22.52
CA LEU A 141 7.60 -4.95 -22.41
C LEU A 141 6.93 -5.29 -23.74
N SER A 142 7.41 -4.69 -24.84
CA SER A 142 6.90 -4.97 -26.18
C SER A 142 7.89 -5.84 -26.95
N SER A 143 7.46 -7.07 -27.25
CA SER A 143 8.21 -7.95 -28.16
C SER A 143 8.36 -7.34 -29.56
N GLN A 144 7.44 -6.48 -29.99
CA GLN A 144 7.48 -5.80 -31.27
C GLN A 144 8.54 -4.71 -31.28
N LYS A 145 8.52 -3.80 -30.29
CA LYS A 145 9.54 -2.73 -30.16
C LYS A 145 10.94 -3.31 -30.00
N LEU A 146 11.07 -4.41 -29.26
CA LEU A 146 12.35 -5.08 -29.09
C LEU A 146 12.88 -5.66 -30.41
N ARG A 147 12.00 -6.22 -31.25
CA ARG A 147 12.37 -6.68 -32.59
C ARG A 147 12.75 -5.51 -33.50
N GLU A 148 12.05 -4.38 -33.41
CA GLU A 148 12.40 -3.15 -34.13
C GLU A 148 13.79 -2.63 -33.70
N THR A 149 14.08 -2.62 -32.39
CA THR A 149 15.42 -2.27 -31.88
C THR A 149 16.49 -3.20 -32.43
N ILE A 150 16.25 -4.52 -32.43
CA ILE A 150 17.18 -5.49 -33.00
C ILE A 150 17.37 -5.27 -34.52
N ASP A 151 16.31 -4.96 -35.27
CA ASP A 151 16.37 -4.68 -36.71
C ASP A 151 17.21 -3.42 -37.01
N ILE A 152 17.01 -2.36 -36.21
CA ILE A 152 17.81 -1.14 -36.28
C ILE A 152 19.29 -1.45 -36.00
N MET A 153 19.58 -2.22 -34.94
CA MET A 153 20.94 -2.59 -34.61
C MET A 153 21.64 -3.36 -35.74
N GLN A 154 20.92 -4.26 -36.41
CA GLN A 154 21.46 -5.02 -37.54
C GLN A 154 21.79 -4.10 -38.73
N LYS A 155 20.97 -3.10 -38.99
CA LYS A 155 21.23 -2.11 -40.06
C LYS A 155 22.46 -1.26 -39.79
N ILE A 156 22.63 -0.80 -38.54
CA ILE A 156 23.72 0.14 -38.18
C ILE A 156 25.05 -0.60 -37.97
N PHE A 157 25.04 -1.67 -37.16
CA PHE A 157 26.26 -2.34 -36.67
C PHE A 157 26.57 -3.66 -37.38
N GLN A 158 25.64 -4.18 -38.20
CA GLN A 158 25.83 -5.38 -39.02
C GLN A 158 26.31 -6.62 -38.22
N LEU A 159 25.71 -6.81 -37.04
CA LEU A 159 26.01 -7.91 -36.14
C LEU A 159 25.37 -9.22 -36.61
N ARG A 160 26.00 -10.35 -36.27
CA ARG A 160 25.42 -11.66 -36.58
C ARG A 160 24.16 -11.92 -35.75
N THR A 161 23.23 -12.65 -36.35
CA THR A 161 21.99 -13.15 -35.70
C THR A 161 21.95 -14.68 -35.64
N CYS A 162 22.78 -15.33 -36.45
CA CYS A 162 22.77 -16.79 -36.58
C CYS A 162 23.23 -17.49 -35.29
N PRO A 163 22.68 -18.68 -34.98
CA PRO A 163 23.20 -19.55 -33.93
C PRO A 163 24.55 -20.14 -34.28
N ASP A 164 25.30 -20.55 -33.27
CA ASP A 164 26.65 -21.10 -33.40
C ASP A 164 26.68 -22.34 -34.30
N SER A 165 25.64 -23.16 -34.22
CA SER A 165 25.45 -24.31 -35.12
C SER A 165 25.43 -23.92 -36.60
N LYS A 166 24.98 -22.70 -36.94
CA LYS A 166 25.04 -22.16 -38.31
C LYS A 166 26.29 -21.34 -38.56
N LEU A 167 26.92 -20.74 -37.54
CA LEU A 167 28.14 -19.97 -37.67
C LEU A 167 29.30 -20.86 -38.15
N TYR A 168 29.55 -21.96 -37.44
CA TYR A 168 30.72 -22.81 -37.66
C TYR A 168 30.57 -23.81 -38.82
N ASN A 169 29.33 -24.10 -39.25
CA ASN A 169 29.05 -25.07 -40.31
C ASN A 169 28.83 -24.43 -41.69
N ARG A 170 29.12 -23.14 -41.85
CA ARG A 170 28.87 -22.40 -43.10
C ARG A 170 30.13 -22.28 -43.94
N SER A 171 30.03 -22.69 -45.21
CA SER A 171 31.05 -22.48 -46.23
C SER A 171 30.82 -21.23 -47.09
N ARG A 172 29.62 -20.65 -47.05
CA ARG A 172 29.25 -19.43 -47.82
C ARG A 172 28.44 -18.42 -46.99
N PRO A 173 28.57 -17.10 -47.28
CA PRO A 173 27.80 -16.07 -46.58
C PRO A 173 26.27 -16.24 -46.76
N CYS A 174 25.48 -15.73 -45.82
CA CYS A 174 24.02 -15.68 -45.93
C CYS A 174 23.53 -14.44 -46.65
N ILE A 175 22.25 -14.48 -47.02
CA ILE A 175 21.46 -13.32 -47.41
C ILE A 175 21.64 -12.09 -46.51
N GLU A 176 21.80 -12.26 -45.18
CA GLU A 176 22.06 -11.14 -44.25
C GLU A 176 23.34 -10.37 -44.61
N TYR A 177 24.36 -11.03 -45.16
CA TYR A 177 25.55 -10.35 -45.67
C TYR A 177 25.27 -9.63 -46.99
N ASP A 178 24.55 -10.30 -47.90
CA ASP A 178 24.21 -9.74 -49.21
C ASP A 178 23.39 -8.46 -49.09
N ILE A 179 22.46 -8.42 -48.12
CA ILE A 179 21.63 -7.24 -47.81
C ILE A 179 22.29 -6.28 -46.79
N LYS A 180 23.59 -6.44 -46.53
CA LYS A 180 24.42 -5.56 -45.67
C LYS A 180 23.93 -5.42 -44.22
N ARG A 181 23.42 -6.51 -43.63
CA ARG A 181 23.00 -6.62 -42.22
C ARG A 181 23.94 -7.47 -41.36
N CYS A 182 24.93 -8.11 -41.97
CA CYS A 182 25.93 -8.92 -41.28
C CYS A 182 27.28 -8.80 -42.00
N VAL A 183 28.40 -8.70 -41.27
CA VAL A 183 29.75 -8.69 -41.85
C VAL A 183 30.33 -10.10 -42.13
N ALA A 184 29.48 -11.13 -42.07
CA ALA A 184 29.81 -12.53 -42.36
C ALA A 184 31.05 -13.09 -41.64
N PRO A 185 31.08 -13.07 -40.28
CA PRO A 185 32.18 -13.69 -39.54
C PRO A 185 32.28 -15.20 -39.75
N CYS A 186 31.19 -15.87 -40.17
CA CYS A 186 31.15 -17.32 -40.43
C CYS A 186 32.14 -17.79 -41.51
N VAL A 187 32.50 -16.92 -42.46
CA VAL A 187 33.41 -17.25 -43.56
C VAL A 187 34.73 -16.46 -43.49
N GLY A 188 35.00 -15.81 -42.36
CA GLY A 188 36.26 -15.09 -42.13
C GLY A 188 36.41 -13.76 -42.86
N TYR A 189 35.33 -13.15 -43.37
CA TYR A 189 35.40 -11.86 -44.08
C TYR A 189 35.72 -10.65 -43.18
N VAL A 190 35.69 -10.84 -41.86
CA VAL A 190 36.03 -9.81 -40.88
C VAL A 190 36.95 -10.41 -39.82
N SER A 191 37.92 -9.63 -39.33
CA SER A 191 38.75 -10.05 -38.20
C SER A 191 37.96 -9.97 -36.89
N ARG A 192 38.32 -10.83 -35.93
CA ARG A 192 37.69 -10.87 -34.61
C ARG A 192 37.74 -9.51 -33.90
N GLU A 193 38.87 -8.82 -33.97
CA GLU A 193 39.05 -7.51 -33.34
C GLU A 193 38.09 -6.46 -33.91
N LYS A 194 37.96 -6.42 -35.25
CA LYS A 194 37.09 -5.47 -35.94
C LYS A 194 35.62 -5.75 -35.62
N TYR A 195 35.23 -7.03 -35.53
CA TYR A 195 33.89 -7.42 -35.12
C TYR A 195 33.59 -7.08 -33.66
N LEU A 196 34.53 -7.32 -32.73
CA LEU A 196 34.38 -6.92 -31.34
C LEU A 196 34.25 -5.39 -31.19
N GLY A 197 34.92 -4.62 -32.04
CA GLY A 197 34.71 -3.18 -32.15
C GLY A 197 33.26 -2.81 -32.45
N LEU A 198 32.65 -3.43 -33.46
CA LEU A 198 31.23 -3.26 -33.80
C LEU A 198 30.30 -3.66 -32.64
N CYS A 199 30.62 -4.74 -31.93
CA CYS A 199 29.86 -5.18 -30.76
C CYS A 199 29.91 -4.15 -29.62
N ARG A 200 31.07 -3.53 -29.36
CA ARG A 200 31.21 -2.48 -28.35
C ARG A 200 30.43 -1.23 -28.74
N ASP A 201 30.50 -0.83 -30.00
CA ASP A 201 29.76 0.33 -30.53
C ASP A 201 28.25 0.12 -30.43
N ALA A 202 27.77 -1.09 -30.75
CA ALA A 202 26.38 -1.48 -30.57
C ALA A 202 25.93 -1.45 -29.09
N LEU A 203 26.83 -1.81 -28.17
CA LEU A 203 26.56 -1.73 -26.73
C LEU A 203 26.51 -0.27 -26.23
N LEU A 204 27.38 0.61 -26.73
CA LEU A 204 27.36 2.04 -26.42
C LEU A 204 26.04 2.69 -26.87
N PHE A 205 25.59 2.36 -28.09
CA PHE A 205 24.30 2.78 -28.61
C PHE A 205 23.14 2.32 -27.73
N LEU A 206 23.13 1.03 -27.35
CA LEU A 206 22.10 0.48 -26.47
C LEU A 206 22.10 1.10 -25.07
N LYS A 207 23.26 1.55 -24.56
CA LYS A 207 23.37 2.27 -23.29
C LYS A 207 23.01 3.76 -23.39
N GLY A 208 22.65 4.24 -24.58
CA GLY A 208 22.31 5.64 -24.83
C GLY A 208 23.51 6.58 -24.86
N GLN A 209 24.73 6.07 -24.94
CA GLN A 209 25.96 6.88 -25.05
C GLN A 209 26.17 7.32 -26.52
N ASN A 210 25.15 7.97 -27.09
CA ASN A 210 25.11 8.28 -28.51
C ASN A 210 26.07 9.41 -28.90
N LYS A 211 26.37 10.36 -27.99
CA LYS A 211 27.31 11.47 -28.28
C LYS A 211 28.71 10.96 -28.59
N ASP A 212 29.28 10.16 -27.68
CA ASP A 212 30.62 9.58 -27.85
C ASP A 212 30.70 8.71 -29.12
N LEU A 213 29.63 7.98 -29.41
CA LEU A 213 29.53 7.16 -30.62
C LEU A 213 29.46 8.00 -31.90
N LEU A 214 28.67 9.08 -31.90
CA LEU A 214 28.57 10.01 -33.02
C LEU A 214 29.89 10.73 -33.27
N ASP A 215 30.57 11.20 -32.23
CA ASP A 215 31.87 11.86 -32.33
C ASP A 215 32.95 10.92 -32.87
N LYS A 216 32.92 9.65 -32.44
CA LYS A 216 33.77 8.58 -32.99
C LYS A 216 33.50 8.37 -34.49
N PHE A 217 32.24 8.26 -34.91
CA PHE A 217 31.92 8.06 -36.32
C PHE A 217 32.23 9.28 -37.18
N ARG A 218 32.04 10.51 -36.67
CA ARG A 218 32.40 11.76 -37.36
C ARG A 218 33.91 11.84 -37.56
N SER A 219 34.69 11.56 -36.51
CA SER A 219 36.16 11.54 -36.58
C SER A 219 36.66 10.49 -37.58
N ALA A 220 36.05 9.29 -37.59
CA ALA A 220 36.38 8.25 -38.54
C ALA A 220 36.02 8.65 -40.00
N MET A 221 34.86 9.27 -40.20
CA MET A 221 34.44 9.79 -41.51
C MET A 221 35.42 10.83 -42.04
N GLU A 222 35.83 11.80 -41.21
CA GLU A 222 36.83 12.80 -41.59
C GLU A 222 38.17 12.17 -41.95
N ALA A 223 38.62 11.15 -41.20
CA ALA A 223 39.84 10.43 -41.50
C ALA A 223 39.77 9.70 -42.85
N PHE A 224 38.64 9.07 -43.17
CA PHE A 224 38.43 8.44 -44.49
C PHE A 224 38.40 9.47 -45.62
N VAL A 225 37.78 10.63 -45.43
CA VAL A 225 37.79 11.73 -46.41
C VAL A 225 39.21 12.24 -46.65
N ARG A 226 40.01 12.43 -45.58
CA ARG A 226 41.43 12.85 -45.70
C ARG A 226 42.30 11.82 -46.41
N ALA A 227 41.93 10.54 -46.32
CA ALA A 227 42.61 9.43 -47.00
C ALA A 227 42.04 9.12 -48.40
N GLU A 228 41.13 9.95 -48.92
CA GLU A 228 40.45 9.77 -50.22
C GLU A 228 39.62 8.46 -50.34
N ASN A 229 39.27 7.86 -49.20
CA ASN A 229 38.45 6.64 -49.11
C ASN A 229 36.96 7.00 -49.01
N TYR A 230 36.37 7.41 -50.12
CA TYR A 230 35.00 7.93 -50.17
C TYR A 230 33.90 6.89 -49.89
N GLU A 231 34.17 5.60 -50.17
CA GLU A 231 33.21 4.52 -49.90
C GLU A 231 33.00 4.32 -48.40
N GLU A 232 34.08 4.24 -47.62
CA GLU A 232 34.03 4.12 -46.16
C GLU A 232 33.49 5.38 -45.49
N ALA A 233 33.82 6.55 -46.04
CA ALA A 233 33.25 7.82 -45.59
C ALA A 233 31.72 7.86 -45.76
N ALA A 234 31.20 7.37 -46.89
CA ALA A 234 29.76 7.27 -47.13
C ALA A 234 29.07 6.33 -46.13
N VAL A 235 29.67 5.17 -45.83
CA VAL A 235 29.15 4.23 -44.83
C VAL A 235 29.10 4.86 -43.44
N ALA A 236 30.14 5.61 -43.05
CA ALA A 236 30.17 6.32 -41.76
C ALA A 236 29.10 7.43 -41.69
N ARG A 237 28.94 8.20 -42.76
CA ARG A 237 27.89 9.23 -42.89
C ARG A 237 26.49 8.65 -42.74
N ASP A 238 26.19 7.55 -43.44
CA ASP A 238 24.86 6.94 -43.42
C ASP A 238 24.54 6.33 -42.04
N ARG A 239 25.55 5.84 -41.31
CA ARG A 239 25.42 5.43 -39.90
C ARG A 239 25.10 6.62 -38.99
N ILE A 240 25.79 7.74 -39.15
CA ILE A 240 25.53 8.99 -38.39
C ILE A 240 24.09 9.43 -38.61
N ALA A 241 23.65 9.52 -39.87
CA ALA A 241 22.28 9.92 -40.22
C ALA A 241 21.23 8.97 -39.62
N SER A 242 21.50 7.66 -39.63
CA SER A 242 20.60 6.67 -39.02
C SER A 242 20.47 6.84 -37.51
N ILE A 243 21.59 7.07 -36.79
CA ILE A 243 21.59 7.28 -35.34
C ILE A 243 20.92 8.61 -34.97
N GLU A 244 21.19 9.68 -35.71
CA GLU A 244 20.57 11.00 -35.48
C GLU A 244 19.06 10.97 -35.77
N GLY A 245 18.62 10.27 -36.82
CA GLY A 245 17.20 10.09 -37.15
C GLY A 245 16.41 9.37 -36.06
N ILE A 246 17.01 8.35 -35.42
CA ILE A 246 16.42 7.63 -34.27
C ILE A 246 16.39 8.51 -33.02
N THR A 247 17.39 9.40 -32.86
CA THR A 247 17.49 10.27 -31.69
C THR A 247 16.52 11.47 -31.77
N ASN A 248 16.23 11.96 -32.98
CA ASN A 248 15.41 13.16 -33.22
C ASN A 248 13.92 12.89 -33.48
N GLN A 249 13.55 11.70 -33.96
CA GLN A 249 12.13 11.34 -34.08
C GLN A 249 11.60 10.82 -32.74
N GLU A 250 10.40 11.25 -32.35
CA GLU A 250 9.55 10.63 -31.31
C GLU A 250 9.11 9.19 -31.69
N LEU A 251 9.94 8.45 -32.42
CA LEU A 251 9.73 7.03 -32.60
C LEU A 251 9.87 6.39 -31.24
N SER A 252 8.81 5.68 -30.88
CA SER A 252 8.55 4.97 -29.64
C SER A 252 9.52 3.80 -29.38
N VAL A 253 10.80 3.95 -29.74
CA VAL A 253 11.92 3.13 -29.30
C VAL A 253 12.11 3.42 -27.81
N VAL A 254 12.31 2.36 -27.04
CA VAL A 254 12.57 2.43 -25.59
C VAL A 254 13.61 3.52 -25.34
N ARG A 255 13.28 4.50 -24.47
CA ARG A 255 14.17 5.63 -24.20
C ARG A 255 15.50 5.04 -23.73
N PRO A 256 16.65 5.42 -24.30
CA PRO A 256 17.94 4.97 -23.82
C PRO A 256 18.20 5.34 -22.34
N ASN A 257 17.45 6.29 -21.79
CA ASN A 257 17.47 6.63 -20.37
C ASN A 257 16.84 5.58 -19.44
N ASP A 258 16.07 4.62 -19.96
CA ASP A 258 15.68 3.43 -19.21
C ASP A 258 16.87 2.48 -18.96
N LEU A 259 18.00 2.67 -19.68
CA LEU A 259 19.22 1.86 -19.55
C LEU A 259 20.32 2.51 -18.68
N GLN A 260 20.19 3.79 -18.29
CA GLN A 260 21.22 4.49 -17.50
C GLN A 260 21.06 4.36 -15.99
N LEU A 261 19.96 3.81 -15.50
CA LEU A 261 19.68 3.73 -14.06
C LEU A 261 20.06 2.36 -13.47
N GLY A 262 21.07 1.67 -14.02
CA GLY A 262 21.60 0.40 -13.48
C GLY A 262 22.24 0.48 -12.09
N LYS A 263 21.88 1.50 -11.30
CA LYS A 263 22.25 1.71 -9.90
C LYS A 263 20.97 1.88 -9.09
N ASP A 264 20.95 1.27 -7.92
CA ASP A 264 19.90 1.49 -6.93
C ASP A 264 19.87 2.95 -6.48
N LEU A 265 18.70 3.57 -6.56
CA LEU A 265 18.49 4.95 -6.17
C LEU A 265 17.17 5.09 -5.42
N ASP A 266 17.15 6.02 -4.49
CA ASP A 266 15.93 6.42 -3.81
C ASP A 266 15.61 7.87 -4.19
N VAL A 267 14.34 8.15 -4.45
CA VAL A 267 13.87 9.51 -4.76
C VAL A 267 12.95 9.95 -3.64
N VAL A 268 13.36 11.00 -2.94
CA VAL A 268 12.62 11.55 -1.81
C VAL A 268 12.10 12.91 -2.21
N ALA A 269 10.79 13.11 -2.13
CA ALA A 269 10.16 14.41 -2.28
C ALA A 269 9.04 14.55 -1.27
N LEU A 270 8.58 15.77 -1.02
CA LEU A 270 7.48 16.04 -0.11
C LEU A 270 6.49 17.01 -0.71
N ALA A 271 5.29 17.01 -0.14
CA ALA A 271 4.25 17.98 -0.41
C ALA A 271 3.68 18.47 0.92
N GLY A 272 3.68 19.79 1.11
CA GLY A 272 3.21 20.44 2.33
C GLY A 272 1.85 21.13 2.21
N SER A 273 1.19 21.25 3.35
CA SER A 273 0.10 22.18 3.65
C SER A 273 0.48 22.97 4.91
N GLU A 274 -0.39 23.87 5.36
CA GLU A 274 -0.23 24.49 6.68
C GLU A 274 -0.38 23.50 7.84
N LEU A 275 -1.15 22.42 7.65
CA LEU A 275 -1.52 21.49 8.73
C LEU A 275 -0.78 20.15 8.70
N ALA A 276 -0.28 19.74 7.53
CA ALA A 276 0.28 18.42 7.31
C ALA A 276 1.26 18.42 6.12
N VAL A 277 2.27 17.55 6.21
CA VAL A 277 3.24 17.26 5.16
C VAL A 277 3.18 15.77 4.83
N VAL A 278 3.29 15.45 3.55
CA VAL A 278 3.46 14.07 3.08
C VAL A 278 4.83 13.94 2.43
N ILE A 279 5.65 13.03 2.93
CA ILE A 279 6.93 12.65 2.33
C ILE A 279 6.72 11.38 1.52
N CYS A 280 7.18 11.38 0.28
CA CYS A 280 7.18 10.26 -0.63
C CYS A 280 8.61 9.80 -0.90
N VAL A 281 8.86 8.51 -0.67
CA VAL A 281 10.10 7.82 -1.06
C VAL A 281 9.76 6.82 -2.16
N LEU A 282 10.35 6.98 -3.33
CA LEU A 282 10.27 6.02 -4.44
C LEU A 282 11.55 5.20 -4.53
N TYR A 283 11.41 3.88 -4.59
CA TYR A 283 12.55 2.97 -4.67
C TYR A 283 12.74 2.49 -6.11
N PHE A 284 13.83 2.93 -6.73
CA PHE A 284 14.23 2.50 -8.06
C PHE A 284 15.40 1.53 -7.95
N ARG A 285 15.27 0.35 -8.58
CA ARG A 285 16.30 -0.71 -8.59
C ARG A 285 16.50 -1.17 -10.02
N ASP A 286 17.74 -1.15 -10.49
CA ASP A 286 18.07 -1.33 -11.90
C ASP A 286 17.24 -0.42 -12.84
N GLY A 287 16.92 0.79 -12.40
CA GLY A 287 16.13 1.77 -13.16
C GLY A 287 14.63 1.54 -13.15
N ILE A 288 14.16 0.53 -12.44
CA ILE A 288 12.75 0.17 -12.36
C ILE A 288 12.20 0.64 -11.01
N LEU A 289 11.06 1.35 -11.05
CA LEU A 289 10.28 1.65 -9.86
C LEU A 289 9.75 0.34 -9.27
N ARG A 290 10.26 -0.05 -8.10
CA ARG A 290 9.87 -1.28 -7.40
C ARG A 290 8.78 -1.04 -6.38
N ASP A 291 8.84 0.11 -5.72
CA ASP A 291 8.09 0.34 -4.50
C ASP A 291 8.00 1.83 -4.15
N GLN A 292 7.12 2.12 -3.20
CA GLN A 292 6.94 3.45 -2.62
C GLN A 292 6.71 3.33 -1.13
N ARG A 293 7.15 4.35 -0.39
CA ARG A 293 6.67 4.63 0.97
C ARG A 293 6.20 6.06 1.07
N LEU A 294 5.09 6.23 1.79
CA LEU A 294 4.51 7.52 2.10
C LEU A 294 4.53 7.70 3.62
N PHE A 295 5.00 8.85 4.08
CA PHE A 295 5.02 9.24 5.48
C PHE A 295 4.17 10.49 5.63
N GLU A 296 3.20 10.43 6.54
CA GLU A 296 2.35 11.57 6.84
C GLU A 296 2.79 12.16 8.18
N ILE A 297 3.03 13.46 8.20
CA ILE A 297 3.53 14.19 9.36
C ILE A 297 2.63 15.39 9.57
N ASP A 298 2.19 15.63 10.81
CA ASP A 298 1.50 16.87 11.15
C ASP A 298 2.52 18.02 11.20
N ARG A 299 2.16 19.17 10.63
CA ARG A 299 3.10 20.28 10.50
C ARG A 299 3.14 21.06 11.82
N HIS A 300 4.34 21.17 12.39
CA HIS A 300 4.59 21.90 13.64
C HIS A 300 5.66 22.97 13.41
N GLU A 301 5.28 24.16 12.92
CA GLU A 301 6.12 25.35 12.66
C GLU A 301 7.37 25.18 11.76
N LEU A 302 7.83 23.96 11.51
CA LEU A 302 8.98 23.64 10.70
C LEU A 302 8.71 23.91 9.21
N ASP A 303 9.74 24.38 8.54
CA ASP A 303 9.71 24.54 7.09
C ASP A 303 9.90 23.20 6.36
N ASP A 304 9.67 23.20 5.04
CA ASP A 304 9.78 21.98 4.24
C ASP A 304 11.23 21.43 4.18
N LEU A 305 12.24 22.31 4.30
CA LEU A 305 13.66 21.92 4.22
C LEU A 305 14.12 21.24 5.51
N GLU A 306 13.74 21.78 6.67
CA GLU A 306 14.00 21.23 7.99
C GLU A 306 13.35 19.87 8.18
N ILE A 307 12.08 19.72 7.76
CA ILE A 307 11.38 18.44 7.80
C ILE A 307 12.10 17.39 6.95
N LEU A 308 12.55 17.79 5.75
CA LEU A 308 13.26 16.89 4.86
C LEU A 308 14.63 16.49 5.43
N ASP A 309 15.38 17.42 6.03
CA ASP A 309 16.66 17.10 6.68
C ASP A 309 16.49 16.11 7.82
N GLN A 310 15.57 16.40 8.75
CA GLN A 310 15.28 15.52 9.88
C GLN A 310 14.82 14.12 9.43
N PHE A 311 13.98 14.07 8.39
CA PHE A 311 13.54 12.81 7.81
C PHE A 311 14.71 12.01 7.26
N LEU A 312 15.58 12.62 6.44
CA LEU A 312 16.73 11.94 5.85
C LEU A 312 17.70 11.42 6.93
N SER A 313 18.00 12.26 7.92
CA SER A 313 18.91 11.92 9.01
C SER A 313 18.40 10.77 9.88
N ARG A 314 17.08 10.64 10.06
CA ARG A 314 16.43 9.56 10.84
C ARG A 314 16.11 8.31 10.01
N TYR A 315 15.74 8.48 8.75
CA TYR A 315 15.28 7.38 7.90
C TYR A 315 16.44 6.48 7.44
N TYR A 316 17.62 7.08 7.23
CA TYR A 316 18.81 6.40 6.74
C TYR A 316 19.86 6.11 7.85
N THR A 317 19.49 6.23 9.13
CA THR A 317 20.40 5.98 10.27
C THR A 317 20.64 4.48 10.53
N ASP A 318 19.61 3.64 10.33
CA ASP A 318 19.64 2.21 10.67
C ASP A 318 19.89 1.32 9.44
N GLU A 319 20.92 0.47 9.53
CA GLU A 319 21.37 -0.41 8.46
C GLU A 319 20.40 -1.56 8.16
N VAL A 320 19.86 -1.60 6.94
CA VAL A 320 19.56 -2.84 6.20
C VAL A 320 19.74 -2.65 4.67
N TYR A 321 19.57 -1.43 4.14
CA TYR A 321 19.71 -1.16 2.70
C TYR A 321 20.13 0.29 2.42
N THR A 322 21.25 0.49 1.72
CA THR A 322 21.72 1.81 1.29
C THR A 322 21.67 1.92 -0.24
N PRO A 323 20.89 2.84 -0.83
CA PRO A 323 20.97 3.12 -2.26
C PRO A 323 22.35 3.70 -2.64
N HIS A 324 22.68 3.74 -3.93
CA HIS A 324 23.91 4.39 -4.40
C HIS A 324 23.83 5.91 -4.36
N GLU A 325 22.65 6.48 -4.54
CA GLU A 325 22.39 7.92 -4.46
C GLU A 325 20.94 8.18 -4.05
N ILE A 326 20.71 9.33 -3.44
CA ILE A 326 19.39 9.83 -3.05
C ILE A 326 19.11 11.10 -3.82
N LEU A 327 17.98 11.15 -4.53
CA LEU A 327 17.52 12.34 -5.24
C LEU A 327 16.54 13.14 -4.38
N VAL A 328 16.75 14.45 -4.30
CA VAL A 328 15.89 15.38 -3.55
C VAL A 328 15.50 16.63 -4.35
N PRO A 329 14.34 17.24 -4.05
CA PRO A 329 13.85 18.44 -4.75
C PRO A 329 14.67 19.71 -4.52
N TRP A 330 15.30 19.84 -3.35
CA TRP A 330 16.07 21.02 -2.97
C TRP A 330 17.46 20.64 -2.51
N ASN A 331 18.39 21.59 -2.58
CA ASN A 331 19.69 21.43 -1.95
C ASN A 331 19.54 21.73 -0.46
N ILE A 332 20.00 20.81 0.39
CA ILE A 332 19.85 20.90 1.84
C ILE A 332 21.25 20.93 2.43
N ASP A 333 21.53 21.92 3.28
CA ASP A 333 22.71 21.90 4.15
C ASP A 333 22.43 20.96 5.32
N SER A 334 22.57 19.67 5.01
CA SER A 334 22.05 18.60 5.85
C SER A 334 23.02 18.23 6.96
N SER A 335 22.47 17.89 8.13
CA SER A 335 23.16 17.12 9.18
C SER A 335 23.52 15.69 8.74
N PHE A 336 22.91 15.25 7.63
CA PHE A 336 23.13 13.97 6.98
C PHE A 336 24.56 13.80 6.44
N ASN A 337 25.17 12.64 6.69
CA ASN A 337 26.52 12.33 6.22
C ASN A 337 26.53 12.04 4.70
N LYS A 338 26.68 13.10 3.91
CA LYS A 338 26.78 13.06 2.43
C LYS A 338 27.97 12.22 1.92
N GLU A 339 28.98 11.94 2.75
CA GLU A 339 30.12 11.08 2.38
C GLU A 339 29.72 9.60 2.32
N ARG A 340 28.74 9.18 3.12
CA ARG A 340 28.24 7.80 3.14
C ARG A 340 27.23 7.55 2.02
N LEU A 341 26.36 8.52 1.75
CA LEU A 341 25.25 8.43 0.81
C LEU A 341 25.14 9.74 0.01
N PRO A 342 25.49 9.74 -1.29
CA PRO A 342 25.39 10.93 -2.12
C PRO A 342 23.96 11.48 -2.19
N LEU A 343 23.76 12.69 -1.68
CA LEU A 343 22.52 13.45 -1.78
C LEU A 343 22.59 14.39 -2.99
N ILE A 344 21.72 14.22 -3.97
CA ILE A 344 21.80 14.91 -5.26
C ILE A 344 20.50 15.67 -5.54
N THR A 345 20.61 16.98 -5.78
CA THR A 345 19.54 17.78 -6.38
C THR A 345 19.71 17.77 -7.89
N PRO A 346 18.83 17.11 -8.66
CA PRO A 346 19.06 16.89 -10.08
C PRO A 346 18.92 18.17 -10.91
N ARG A 347 19.95 18.45 -11.72
CA ARG A 347 19.92 19.50 -12.77
C ARG A 347 19.54 18.96 -14.16
N LEU A 348 19.76 17.67 -14.39
CA LEU A 348 19.43 16.96 -15.63
C LEU A 348 17.93 16.67 -15.72
N ALA A 349 17.37 16.76 -16.93
CA ALA A 349 15.94 16.59 -17.17
C ALA A 349 15.40 15.24 -16.67
N ASP A 350 16.10 14.13 -16.93
CA ASP A 350 15.61 12.79 -16.59
C ASP A 350 15.50 12.54 -15.08
N LYS A 351 16.54 12.88 -14.31
CA LYS A 351 16.50 12.74 -12.85
C LYS A 351 15.51 13.73 -12.21
N LYS A 352 15.30 14.89 -12.83
CA LYS A 352 14.29 15.87 -12.42
C LYS A 352 12.87 15.32 -12.60
N GLU A 353 12.60 14.57 -13.67
CA GLU A 353 11.30 13.89 -13.86
C GLU A 353 11.01 12.89 -12.73
N LEU A 354 12.02 12.18 -12.20
CA LEU A 354 11.83 11.24 -11.09
C LEU A 354 11.45 11.96 -9.79
N VAL A 355 12.11 13.08 -9.48
CA VAL A 355 11.76 13.91 -8.32
C VAL A 355 10.35 14.48 -8.46
N GLN A 356 9.98 14.93 -9.66
CA GLN A 356 8.61 15.38 -9.95
C GLN A 356 7.58 14.26 -9.78
N LEU A 357 7.93 13.02 -10.13
CA LEU A 357 7.05 11.86 -9.89
C LEU A 357 6.82 11.61 -8.40
N ALA A 358 7.88 11.67 -7.59
CA ALA A 358 7.77 11.55 -6.14
C ALA A 358 6.92 12.68 -5.54
N GLN A 359 7.12 13.91 -6.00
CA GLN A 359 6.33 15.06 -5.57
C GLN A 359 4.85 14.93 -5.95
N LYS A 360 4.53 14.53 -7.19
CA LYS A 360 3.15 14.26 -7.64
C LYS A 360 2.45 13.21 -6.78
N ASN A 361 3.18 12.18 -6.38
CA ASN A 361 2.65 11.15 -5.49
C ASN A 361 2.36 11.71 -4.08
N ALA A 362 3.28 12.50 -3.51
CA ALA A 362 3.06 13.16 -2.22
C ALA A 362 1.87 14.13 -2.27
N GLU A 363 1.77 14.96 -3.31
CA GLU A 363 0.68 15.91 -3.53
C GLU A 363 -0.67 15.20 -3.66
N ALA A 364 -0.75 14.15 -4.48
CA ALA A 364 -1.98 13.39 -4.65
C ALA A 364 -2.45 12.76 -3.33
N ARG A 365 -1.51 12.26 -2.50
CA ARG A 365 -1.84 11.70 -1.18
C ARG A 365 -2.33 12.78 -0.22
N LEU A 366 -1.67 13.94 -0.20
CA LEU A 366 -2.06 15.09 0.62
C LEU A 366 -3.45 15.61 0.23
N GLN A 367 -3.72 15.77 -1.07
CA GLN A 367 -5.02 16.18 -1.58
C GLN A 367 -6.14 15.19 -1.19
N ALA A 368 -5.89 13.88 -1.34
CA ALA A 368 -6.86 12.87 -0.93
C ALA A 368 -7.16 12.91 0.58
N LYS A 369 -6.15 13.21 1.41
CA LYS A 369 -6.31 13.39 2.87
C LYS A 369 -7.13 14.64 3.18
N ARG A 370 -6.81 15.78 2.56
CA ARG A 370 -7.56 17.05 2.75
C ARG A 370 -9.02 16.89 2.36
N ALA A 371 -9.31 16.35 1.17
CA ALA A 371 -10.68 16.13 0.71
C ALA A 371 -11.48 15.23 1.66
N LYS A 372 -10.84 14.19 2.22
CA LYS A 372 -11.48 13.34 3.24
C LYS A 372 -11.77 14.11 4.53
N ALA A 373 -10.83 14.93 5.01
CA ALA A 373 -10.99 15.72 6.23
C ALA A 373 -12.07 16.80 6.09
N GLU A 374 -12.08 17.55 4.98
CA GLU A 374 -13.11 18.55 4.65
C GLU A 374 -14.50 17.91 4.66
N LYS A 375 -14.65 16.75 4.02
CA LYS A 375 -15.91 16.01 4.01
C LYS A 375 -16.36 15.55 5.40
N LEU A 376 -15.44 15.03 6.23
CA LEU A 376 -15.79 14.68 7.62
C LEU A 376 -16.23 15.92 8.40
N ALA A 377 -15.59 17.08 8.17
CA ALA A 377 -16.01 18.34 8.79
C ALA A 377 -17.40 18.81 8.30
N GLU A 378 -17.74 18.61 7.03
CA GLU A 378 -19.10 18.85 6.51
C GLU A 378 -20.13 17.96 7.22
N ILE A 379 -19.83 16.67 7.39
CA ILE A 379 -20.70 15.72 8.11
C ILE A 379 -20.93 16.18 9.55
N LEU A 380 -19.88 16.61 10.25
CA LEU A 380 -19.98 17.11 11.63
C LEU A 380 -20.78 18.40 11.72
N SER A 381 -20.62 19.29 10.73
CA SER A 381 -21.40 20.54 10.65
C SER A 381 -22.89 20.25 10.39
N LEU A 382 -23.19 19.26 9.55
CA LEU A 382 -24.55 18.79 9.31
C LEU A 382 -25.14 18.14 10.56
N LEU A 383 -24.37 17.30 11.26
CA LEU A 383 -24.75 16.69 12.53
C LEU A 383 -25.07 17.77 13.58
N GLN A 384 -24.21 18.78 13.72
CA GLN A 384 -24.41 19.92 14.62
C GLN A 384 -25.73 20.63 14.32
N SER A 385 -25.96 20.99 13.05
CA SER A 385 -27.18 21.68 12.61
C SER A 385 -28.44 20.83 12.85
N LYS A 386 -28.42 19.54 12.49
CA LYS A 386 -29.58 18.66 12.59
C LYS A 386 -29.96 18.33 14.03
N LEU A 387 -28.99 18.20 14.92
CA LEU A 387 -29.21 17.91 16.34
C LEU A 387 -29.29 19.18 17.21
N GLY A 388 -29.03 20.35 16.62
CA GLY A 388 -28.98 21.63 17.31
C GLY A 388 -27.95 21.63 18.44
N LEU A 389 -26.75 21.10 18.18
CA LEU A 389 -25.68 21.03 19.20
C LEU A 389 -25.11 22.43 19.45
N SER A 390 -24.75 22.70 20.70
CA SER A 390 -24.18 23.97 21.15
C SER A 390 -22.77 24.19 20.62
N LYS A 391 -21.99 23.11 20.50
CA LYS A 391 -20.59 23.12 20.02
C LYS A 391 -20.46 22.30 18.75
N TRP A 392 -19.39 22.59 18.00
CA TRP A 392 -18.99 21.72 16.89
C TRP A 392 -18.47 20.39 17.49
N PRO A 393 -19.01 19.22 17.10
CA PRO A 393 -18.74 17.96 17.77
C PRO A 393 -17.37 17.37 17.36
N GLU A 394 -16.27 18.00 17.80
CA GLU A 394 -14.91 17.55 17.51
C GLU A 394 -14.60 16.23 18.21
N ARG A 395 -14.75 16.22 19.54
CA ARG A 395 -14.58 15.03 20.39
C ARG A 395 -15.96 14.48 20.70
N MET A 396 -16.21 13.21 20.38
CA MET A 396 -17.49 12.56 20.64
C MET A 396 -17.25 11.21 21.31
N ASP A 397 -17.97 10.93 22.40
CA ASP A 397 -17.94 9.62 23.06
C ASP A 397 -19.25 8.88 22.82
N CYS A 398 -19.18 7.58 22.56
CA CYS A 398 -20.35 6.68 22.59
C CYS A 398 -20.21 5.68 23.74
N LEU A 399 -21.22 5.62 24.60
CA LEU A 399 -21.29 4.73 25.76
C LEU A 399 -22.31 3.62 25.52
N ASP A 400 -21.89 2.38 25.70
CA ASP A 400 -22.73 1.19 25.73
C ASP A 400 -22.59 0.49 27.09
N ILE A 401 -23.72 0.08 27.69
CA ILE A 401 -23.75 -0.72 28.92
C ILE A 401 -24.24 -2.12 28.57
N SER A 402 -23.29 -3.05 28.52
CA SER A 402 -23.55 -4.45 28.18
C SER A 402 -23.77 -5.29 29.44
N HIS A 403 -24.98 -5.86 29.56
CA HIS A 403 -25.33 -6.82 30.59
C HIS A 403 -25.14 -8.25 30.07
N HIS A 404 -24.29 -9.04 30.73
CA HIS A 404 -24.18 -10.47 30.45
C HIS A 404 -24.81 -11.29 31.57
N GLN A 405 -25.64 -12.28 31.21
CA GLN A 405 -26.22 -13.24 32.14
C GLN A 405 -25.09 -14.00 32.88
N GLY A 406 -24.80 -13.59 34.12
CA GLY A 406 -24.12 -14.45 35.10
C GLY A 406 -22.74 -14.03 35.63
N SER A 407 -22.23 -12.79 35.48
CA SER A 407 -21.14 -12.36 36.42
C SER A 407 -20.74 -10.88 36.45
N GLU A 408 -20.71 -10.13 35.34
CA GLU A 408 -20.13 -8.77 35.35
C GLU A 408 -20.79 -7.85 34.31
N VAL A 409 -21.10 -6.61 34.71
CA VAL A 409 -21.58 -5.54 33.82
C VAL A 409 -20.38 -4.71 33.37
N VAL A 410 -20.29 -4.44 32.07
CA VAL A 410 -19.18 -3.65 31.49
C VAL A 410 -19.75 -2.47 30.73
N ALA A 411 -19.29 -1.28 31.08
CA ALA A 411 -19.50 -0.09 30.26
C ALA A 411 -18.35 0.06 29.25
N SER A 412 -18.69 0.19 27.98
CA SER A 412 -17.76 0.41 26.88
C SER A 412 -17.89 1.83 26.39
N VAL A 413 -16.80 2.59 26.47
CA VAL A 413 -16.71 3.97 25.96
C VAL A 413 -15.75 3.99 24.78
N VAL A 414 -16.25 4.36 23.61
CA VAL A 414 -15.44 4.59 22.41
C VAL A 414 -15.39 6.08 22.11
N ARG A 415 -14.20 6.59 21.78
CA ARG A 415 -13.98 8.01 21.47
C ARG A 415 -13.77 8.18 19.97
N PHE A 416 -14.36 9.24 19.43
CA PHE A 416 -14.14 9.71 18.08
C PHE A 416 -13.59 11.12 18.14
N ASN A 417 -12.57 11.40 17.32
CA ASN A 417 -12.03 12.74 17.10
C ASN A 417 -12.21 13.09 15.63
N ARG A 418 -12.93 14.18 15.33
CA ARG A 418 -13.31 14.62 13.98
C ARG A 418 -13.91 13.47 13.14
N ALA A 419 -14.87 12.75 13.71
CA ALA A 419 -15.52 11.56 13.12
C ALA A 419 -14.58 10.36 12.80
N VAL A 420 -13.34 10.36 13.30
CA VAL A 420 -12.40 9.24 13.19
C VAL A 420 -12.26 8.54 14.55
N PRO A 421 -12.29 7.19 14.60
CA PRO A 421 -12.07 6.44 15.83
C PRO A 421 -10.71 6.73 16.50
N ASP A 422 -10.74 7.19 17.74
CA ASP A 422 -9.57 7.45 18.59
C ASP A 422 -9.37 6.30 19.60
N LYS A 423 -8.73 5.23 19.13
CA LYS A 423 -8.60 3.96 19.86
C LYS A 423 -7.77 4.06 21.13
N GLU A 424 -6.82 4.99 21.19
CA GLU A 424 -5.98 5.20 22.38
C GLU A 424 -6.84 5.68 23.57
N ASN A 425 -7.94 6.36 23.27
CA ASN A 425 -8.88 6.89 24.24
C ASN A 425 -10.13 6.04 24.46
N TYR A 426 -10.15 4.79 23.96
CA TYR A 426 -11.20 3.83 24.31
C TYR A 426 -11.05 3.41 25.78
N ARG A 427 -12.17 3.21 26.48
CA ARG A 427 -12.18 2.80 27.88
C ARG A 427 -13.20 1.70 28.12
N LYS A 428 -12.80 0.70 28.90
CA LYS A 428 -13.69 -0.32 29.46
C LYS A 428 -13.74 -0.10 30.96
N ILE A 429 -14.94 0.07 31.48
CA ILE A 429 -15.17 0.29 32.90
C ILE A 429 -15.90 -0.95 33.41
N PHE A 430 -15.22 -1.69 34.28
CA PHE A 430 -15.80 -2.82 34.98
C PHE A 430 -16.63 -2.28 36.12
N LEU A 431 -17.91 -2.61 36.13
CA LEU A 431 -18.88 -2.11 37.10
C LEU A 431 -19.03 -3.14 38.23
N GLU A 432 -19.06 -2.65 39.47
CA GLU A 432 -19.06 -3.50 40.67
C GLU A 432 -20.45 -4.06 40.99
N HIS A 433 -21.48 -3.55 40.34
CA HIS A 433 -22.88 -3.86 40.60
C HIS A 433 -23.29 -5.19 39.91
N GLN A 434 -23.60 -6.21 40.73
CA GLN A 434 -24.12 -7.52 40.26
C GLN A 434 -25.64 -7.53 40.03
N ILE A 435 -26.35 -6.52 40.54
CA ILE A 435 -27.80 -6.35 40.36
C ILE A 435 -28.02 -5.44 39.16
N VAL A 436 -28.97 -5.80 38.28
CA VAL A 436 -29.35 -5.07 37.06
C VAL A 436 -30.02 -3.74 37.40
N ASP A 437 -29.25 -2.81 37.96
CA ASP A 437 -29.62 -1.41 38.09
C ASP A 437 -28.86 -0.60 37.04
N ASP A 438 -29.49 -0.46 35.88
CA ASP A 438 -28.98 0.33 34.75
C ASP A 438 -28.61 1.76 35.16
N PHE A 439 -29.30 2.34 36.15
CA PHE A 439 -29.05 3.70 36.62
C PHE A 439 -27.76 3.78 37.45
N ALA A 440 -27.55 2.84 38.38
CA ALA A 440 -26.31 2.76 39.16
C ALA A 440 -25.10 2.47 38.25
N CYS A 441 -25.26 1.57 37.28
CA CYS A 441 -24.24 1.26 36.28
C CYS A 441 -23.87 2.47 35.42
N MET A 442 -24.87 3.24 34.96
CA MET A 442 -24.66 4.46 34.19
C MET A 442 -23.94 5.53 35.00
N ARG A 443 -24.33 5.72 36.28
CA ARG A 443 -23.67 6.65 37.20
C ARG A 443 -22.19 6.33 37.34
N GLU A 444 -21.87 5.10 37.71
CA GLU A 444 -20.49 4.66 37.92
C GLU A 444 -19.66 4.81 36.63
N ALA A 445 -20.24 4.50 35.45
CA ALA A 445 -19.56 4.66 34.17
C ALA A 445 -19.24 6.13 33.85
N ILE A 446 -20.21 7.04 34.00
CA ILE A 446 -20.04 8.48 33.73
C ILE A 446 -19.06 9.11 34.71
N GLU A 447 -19.19 8.85 36.01
CA GLU A 447 -18.31 9.40 37.05
C GLU A 447 -16.86 8.93 36.88
N ARG A 448 -16.65 7.64 36.57
CA ARG A 448 -15.30 7.10 36.35
C ARG A 448 -14.67 7.62 35.06
N ARG A 449 -15.48 7.89 34.02
CA ARG A 449 -15.02 8.36 32.71
C ARG A 449 -14.69 9.86 32.70
N TYR A 450 -15.56 10.68 33.29
CA TYR A 450 -15.49 12.13 33.26
C TYR A 450 -15.15 12.67 34.63
N ARG A 451 -13.89 12.56 35.03
CA ARG A 451 -13.44 13.00 36.37
C ARG A 451 -13.26 14.51 36.43
N THR A 452 -12.86 15.10 35.31
CA THR A 452 -12.58 16.52 35.17
C THR A 452 -13.25 17.08 33.92
N GLU A 453 -13.33 18.40 33.80
CA GLU A 453 -13.87 19.07 32.62
C GLU A 453 -13.03 18.81 31.35
N GLU A 454 -11.73 18.55 31.49
CA GLU A 454 -10.84 18.24 30.37
C GLU A 454 -11.18 16.89 29.71
N ASP A 455 -11.72 15.95 30.49
CA ASP A 455 -12.14 14.63 30.03
C ASP A 455 -13.41 14.69 29.15
N LEU A 456 -14.21 15.76 29.28
CA LEU A 456 -15.50 15.89 28.60
C LEU A 456 -15.31 16.01 27.08
N PRO A 457 -16.08 15.24 26.29
CA PRO A 457 -16.21 15.44 24.86
C PRO A 457 -17.13 16.64 24.57
N ASP A 458 -17.26 17.01 23.30
CA ASP A 458 -18.25 17.98 22.84
C ASP A 458 -19.65 17.35 22.74
N LEU A 459 -19.71 16.04 22.48
CA LEU A 459 -20.95 15.26 22.41
C LEU A 459 -20.80 13.90 23.12
N ILE A 460 -21.76 13.59 24.01
CA ILE A 460 -21.95 12.26 24.59
C ILE A 460 -23.15 11.58 23.91
N VAL A 461 -22.92 10.37 23.40
CA VAL A 461 -23.92 9.52 22.78
C VAL A 461 -24.15 8.30 23.67
N ILE A 462 -25.35 8.16 24.20
CA ILE A 462 -25.75 6.98 24.99
C ILE A 462 -26.43 5.96 24.07
N ASP A 463 -25.95 4.73 24.05
CA ASP A 463 -26.63 3.63 23.36
C ASP A 463 -27.81 3.11 24.20
N GLY A 464 -28.94 3.79 24.04
CA GLY A 464 -30.23 3.27 24.44
C GLY A 464 -31.33 4.32 24.55
N GLY A 465 -32.41 3.92 25.21
CA GLY A 465 -33.68 4.64 25.19
C GLY A 465 -33.72 5.89 26.06
N LYS A 466 -34.87 6.58 26.04
CA LYS A 466 -35.15 7.78 26.85
C LYS A 466 -34.87 7.62 28.35
N GLY A 467 -35.04 6.42 28.90
CA GLY A 467 -34.77 6.16 30.32
C GLY A 467 -33.28 6.34 30.65
N GLN A 468 -32.40 5.78 29.82
CA GLN A 468 -30.95 5.93 29.98
C GLN A 468 -30.49 7.36 29.69
N LEU A 469 -31.13 8.05 28.74
CA LEU A 469 -30.88 9.47 28.51
C LEU A 469 -31.19 10.32 29.75
N SER A 470 -32.37 10.13 30.34
CA SER A 470 -32.80 10.87 31.53
C SER A 470 -31.91 10.56 32.74
N SER A 471 -31.38 9.33 32.82
CA SER A 471 -30.39 8.94 33.82
C SER A 471 -29.10 9.72 33.65
N ALA A 472 -28.50 9.68 32.46
CA ALA A 472 -27.26 10.39 32.14
C ALA A 472 -27.39 11.91 32.34
N GLU A 473 -28.54 12.49 31.96
CA GLU A 473 -28.86 13.91 32.19
C GLU A 473 -28.82 14.26 33.67
N SER A 474 -29.43 13.43 34.52
CA SER A 474 -29.48 13.66 35.98
C SER A 474 -28.08 13.59 36.60
N ILE A 475 -27.27 12.61 36.19
CA ILE A 475 -25.89 12.41 36.68
C ILE A 475 -24.99 13.58 36.27
N LEU A 476 -25.02 13.98 34.99
CA LEU A 476 -24.22 15.11 34.52
C LEU A 476 -24.65 16.44 35.15
N LYS A 477 -25.92 16.58 35.53
CA LYS A 477 -26.41 17.73 36.29
C LYS A 477 -25.87 17.73 37.72
N GLU A 478 -25.86 16.59 38.40
CA GLU A 478 -25.25 16.41 39.73
C GLU A 478 -23.75 16.75 39.71
N MET A 479 -23.06 16.42 38.61
CA MET A 479 -21.64 16.71 38.41
C MET A 479 -21.34 18.14 37.91
N ASN A 480 -22.35 19.00 37.72
CA ASN A 480 -22.23 20.35 37.13
C ASN A 480 -21.62 20.38 35.71
N PHE A 481 -21.79 19.31 34.94
CA PHE A 481 -21.26 19.17 33.58
C PHE A 481 -22.34 19.28 32.50
N LEU A 482 -23.63 19.22 32.84
CA LEU A 482 -24.72 19.24 31.86
C LEU A 482 -24.69 20.45 30.90
N ASP A 483 -24.32 21.64 31.39
CA ASP A 483 -24.24 22.85 30.56
C ASP A 483 -22.95 22.94 29.72
N LYS A 484 -22.03 21.98 29.88
CA LYS A 484 -20.69 21.99 29.27
C LYS A 484 -20.55 21.02 28.10
N VAL A 485 -21.47 20.06 27.96
CA VAL A 485 -21.44 18.98 26.96
C VAL A 485 -22.82 18.76 26.36
N ASP A 486 -22.91 18.52 25.05
CA ASP A 486 -24.16 18.07 24.44
C ASP A 486 -24.38 16.57 24.72
N LEU A 487 -25.62 16.19 25.01
CA LEU A 487 -26.00 14.81 25.33
C LEU A 487 -27.12 14.35 24.39
N ILE A 488 -26.97 13.16 23.81
CA ILE A 488 -28.02 12.49 23.04
C ILE A 488 -28.08 11.00 23.39
N SER A 489 -29.19 10.34 23.05
CA SER A 489 -29.25 8.88 23.04
C SER A 489 -29.73 8.32 21.71
N LEU A 490 -29.21 7.15 21.35
CA LEU A 490 -29.58 6.38 20.18
C LEU A 490 -30.41 5.18 20.61
N ALA A 491 -31.62 5.06 20.08
CA ALA A 491 -32.43 3.86 20.27
C ALA A 491 -32.75 3.22 18.92
N LYS A 492 -32.57 1.90 18.85
CA LYS A 492 -33.10 1.11 17.74
C LYS A 492 -34.63 1.23 17.73
N ALA A 493 -35.22 1.43 16.55
CA ALA A 493 -36.68 1.39 16.45
C ALA A 493 -37.19 0.02 16.94
N ARG A 494 -38.25 0.05 17.75
CA ARG A 494 -39.00 -1.16 18.09
C ARG A 494 -39.81 -1.56 16.87
N SER A 495 -39.51 -2.70 16.28
CA SER A 495 -40.48 -3.43 15.44
C SER A 495 -41.37 -4.21 16.40
N ASP A 496 -42.66 -3.91 16.41
CA ASP A 496 -43.66 -4.65 17.18
C ASP A 496 -43.85 -6.05 16.57
N GLY A 497 -42.87 -6.94 16.77
CA GLY A 497 -42.96 -8.37 16.42
C GLY A 497 -42.76 -8.75 14.94
N GLU A 498 -42.51 -7.80 14.04
CA GLU A 498 -42.23 -8.11 12.61
C GLU A 498 -40.73 -8.24 12.32
N GLU A 499 -40.39 -9.12 11.36
CA GLU A 499 -39.04 -9.33 10.83
C GLU A 499 -38.38 -7.99 10.45
N ILE A 500 -37.08 -7.87 10.79
CA ILE A 500 -36.28 -6.68 10.51
C ILE A 500 -36.02 -6.61 9.00
N ASP A 501 -36.93 -5.97 8.25
CA ASP A 501 -36.68 -5.56 6.88
C ASP A 501 -35.74 -4.34 6.87
N PRO A 502 -34.51 -4.45 6.31
CA PRO A 502 -33.57 -3.33 6.19
C PRO A 502 -34.09 -2.18 5.30
N HIS A 503 -35.12 -2.42 4.49
CA HIS A 503 -35.73 -1.43 3.61
C HIS A 503 -36.95 -0.73 4.23
N ASN A 504 -37.38 -1.13 5.43
CA ASN A 504 -38.54 -0.55 6.08
C ASN A 504 -38.19 0.78 6.81
N PRO A 505 -38.81 1.91 6.44
CA PRO A 505 -38.59 3.21 7.10
C PRO A 505 -39.00 3.24 8.57
N LYS A 506 -39.71 2.21 9.09
CA LYS A 506 -40.03 2.06 10.50
C LYS A 506 -38.85 1.58 11.36
N ASN A 507 -37.77 1.05 10.77
CA ASN A 507 -36.59 0.52 11.47
C ASN A 507 -35.48 1.56 11.74
N ARG A 508 -35.78 2.85 11.58
CA ARG A 508 -34.80 3.95 11.70
C ARG A 508 -34.28 4.14 13.13
N GLU A 509 -33.04 4.61 13.24
CA GLU A 509 -32.53 5.06 14.54
C GLU A 509 -33.31 6.28 15.02
N ARG A 510 -33.71 6.24 16.28
CA ARG A 510 -34.40 7.36 16.94
C ARG A 510 -33.40 8.05 17.85
N ILE A 511 -33.22 9.33 17.63
CA ILE A 511 -32.31 10.16 18.43
C ILE A 511 -33.14 10.93 19.43
N PHE A 512 -32.77 10.85 20.70
CA PHE A 512 -33.41 11.61 21.77
C PHE A 512 -32.44 12.64 22.33
N LYS A 513 -32.96 13.83 22.64
CA LYS A 513 -32.22 14.93 23.27
C LYS A 513 -32.89 15.32 24.59
N PRO A 514 -32.13 15.70 25.63
CA PRO A 514 -32.68 16.24 26.87
C PRO A 514 -33.70 17.35 26.62
N GLY A 515 -34.77 17.37 27.41
CA GLY A 515 -35.86 18.35 27.27
C GLY A 515 -36.78 18.19 26.05
N GLN A 516 -36.53 17.25 25.13
CA GLN A 516 -37.36 17.04 23.94
C GLN A 516 -38.23 15.77 24.03
N LYS A 517 -39.54 15.93 23.83
CA LYS A 517 -40.49 14.79 23.86
C LYS A 517 -40.43 13.94 22.59
N ASN A 518 -40.27 14.57 21.42
CA ASN A 518 -40.28 13.87 20.13
C ASN A 518 -38.85 13.49 19.72
N PRO A 519 -38.64 12.28 19.15
CA PRO A 519 -37.33 11.92 18.60
C PRO A 519 -36.98 12.79 17.41
N ILE A 520 -35.68 13.10 17.27
CA ILE A 520 -35.12 13.64 16.05
C ILE A 520 -34.91 12.47 15.08
N LEU A 521 -35.48 12.59 13.88
CA LEU A 521 -35.36 11.58 12.83
C LEU A 521 -34.44 12.11 11.73
N LEU A 522 -33.34 11.41 11.49
CA LEU A 522 -32.45 11.70 10.38
C LEU A 522 -32.99 11.06 9.09
N LYS A 523 -32.56 11.60 7.95
CA LYS A 523 -32.89 11.02 6.64
C LYS A 523 -32.17 9.68 6.50
N GLN A 524 -32.89 8.67 6.02
CA GLN A 524 -32.34 7.33 5.82
C GLN A 524 -31.07 7.36 4.96
N SER A 525 -30.02 6.71 5.45
CA SER A 525 -28.70 6.62 4.81
C SER A 525 -28.03 7.98 4.61
N SER A 526 -28.42 8.99 5.39
CA SER A 526 -27.69 10.25 5.50
C SER A 526 -26.33 10.02 6.17
N GLN A 527 -25.37 10.92 5.95
CA GLN A 527 -24.00 10.71 6.42
C GLN A 527 -23.91 10.86 7.94
N GLU A 528 -24.73 11.75 8.51
CA GLU A 528 -24.91 11.95 9.94
C GLU A 528 -25.53 10.73 10.64
N GLU A 529 -26.51 10.05 10.02
CA GLU A 529 -27.07 8.79 10.55
C GLU A 529 -26.02 7.69 10.52
N LEU A 530 -25.31 7.53 9.40
CA LEU A 530 -24.26 6.52 9.26
C LEU A 530 -23.11 6.72 10.25
N LEU A 531 -22.76 7.97 10.58
CA LEU A 531 -21.75 8.27 11.60
C LEU A 531 -22.22 7.83 12.99
N LEU A 532 -23.45 8.15 13.38
CA LEU A 532 -24.01 7.76 14.68
C LEU A 532 -24.16 6.24 14.80
N SER A 533 -24.65 5.58 13.75
CA SER A 533 -24.68 4.11 13.68
C SER A 533 -23.28 3.54 13.85
N PHE A 534 -22.28 4.09 13.13
CA PHE A 534 -20.91 3.62 13.23
C PHE A 534 -20.34 3.77 14.65
N MET A 535 -20.60 4.89 15.33
CA MET A 535 -20.18 5.08 16.72
C MET A 535 -20.80 4.03 17.64
N ARG A 536 -22.10 3.77 17.51
CA ARG A 536 -22.81 2.74 18.27
C ARG A 536 -22.26 1.35 18.01
N ASP A 537 -22.13 0.98 16.74
CA ASP A 537 -21.68 -0.35 16.36
C ASP A 537 -20.23 -0.59 16.79
N GLU A 538 -19.40 0.46 16.81
CA GLU A 538 -18.05 0.42 17.35
C GLU A 538 -18.03 0.25 18.88
N ALA A 539 -18.95 0.90 19.62
CA ALA A 539 -19.13 0.71 21.06
C ALA A 539 -19.52 -0.74 21.38
N HIS A 540 -20.55 -1.26 20.71
CA HIS A 540 -20.97 -2.67 20.78
C HIS A 540 -19.84 -3.63 20.42
N ARG A 541 -19.12 -3.38 19.32
CA ARG A 541 -17.98 -4.21 18.89
C ARG A 541 -16.90 -4.22 19.96
N PHE A 542 -16.63 -3.09 20.59
CA PHE A 542 -15.63 -2.97 21.64
C PHE A 542 -16.01 -3.76 22.89
N ALA A 543 -17.30 -3.76 23.26
CA ALA A 543 -17.86 -4.62 24.30
C ALA A 543 -17.69 -6.12 23.95
N ILE A 544 -18.21 -6.56 22.80
CA ILE A 544 -18.26 -7.99 22.40
C ILE A 544 -16.86 -8.61 22.26
N ASN A 545 -15.88 -7.91 21.67
CA ASN A 545 -14.53 -8.47 21.48
C ASN A 545 -13.85 -8.81 22.82
N TYR A 546 -14.20 -8.12 23.91
CA TYR A 546 -13.70 -8.45 25.24
C TYR A 546 -14.23 -9.81 25.72
N HIS A 547 -15.53 -10.02 25.64
CA HIS A 547 -16.17 -11.26 26.08
C HIS A 547 -15.69 -12.46 25.28
N ARG A 548 -15.46 -12.29 23.98
CA ARG A 548 -14.87 -13.34 23.14
C ARG A 548 -13.45 -13.71 23.59
N LEU A 549 -12.57 -12.72 23.81
CA LEU A 549 -11.19 -12.96 24.28
C LEU A 549 -11.16 -13.59 25.69
N ARG A 550 -12.07 -13.18 26.57
CA ARG A 550 -12.15 -13.73 27.94
C ARG A 550 -12.79 -15.12 27.98
N LYS A 551 -13.84 -15.40 27.20
CA LYS A 551 -14.39 -16.77 27.03
C LYS A 551 -13.34 -17.70 26.47
N ALA A 552 -12.60 -17.29 25.43
CA ALA A 552 -11.47 -18.06 24.93
C ALA A 552 -10.46 -18.34 26.04
N ARG A 553 -10.08 -17.35 26.87
CA ARG A 553 -9.18 -17.57 28.02
C ARG A 553 -9.77 -18.49 29.09
N ALA A 554 -11.04 -18.35 29.47
CA ALA A 554 -11.70 -19.19 30.48
C ALA A 554 -11.82 -20.65 30.01
N LEU A 555 -12.22 -20.87 28.75
CA LEU A 555 -12.19 -22.18 28.09
C LEU A 555 -10.76 -22.73 28.01
N SER A 556 -9.79 -21.88 27.69
CA SER A 556 -8.38 -22.27 27.63
C SER A 556 -7.85 -22.72 29.00
N VAL A 557 -8.23 -22.02 30.08
CA VAL A 557 -7.88 -22.41 31.46
C VAL A 557 -8.54 -23.74 31.83
N SER A 558 -9.83 -23.92 31.52
CA SER A 558 -10.57 -25.16 31.80
C SER A 558 -9.96 -26.39 31.10
N ILE A 559 -9.60 -26.29 29.81
CA ILE A 559 -8.99 -27.40 29.06
C ILE A 559 -7.59 -27.71 29.60
N LEU A 560 -6.80 -26.67 29.92
CA LEU A 560 -5.50 -26.85 30.56
C LEU A 560 -5.62 -27.41 31.97
N ASP A 561 -6.75 -27.21 32.66
CA ASP A 561 -7.01 -27.72 33.99
C ASP A 561 -7.21 -29.22 34.06
N GLU A 562 -7.68 -29.84 32.98
CA GLU A 562 -7.81 -31.29 32.85
C GLU A 562 -6.48 -32.03 32.61
N ILE A 563 -5.37 -31.31 32.41
CA ILE A 563 -4.08 -31.92 32.04
C ILE A 563 -3.25 -32.15 33.30
N GLU A 564 -3.16 -33.42 33.68
CA GLU A 564 -2.41 -33.88 34.84
C GLU A 564 -0.90 -33.61 34.68
N GLY A 565 -0.27 -33.04 35.71
CA GLY A 565 1.16 -32.70 35.70
C GLY A 565 1.50 -31.28 35.24
N ILE A 566 0.51 -30.44 34.87
CA ILE A 566 0.72 -29.01 34.64
C ILE A 566 0.20 -28.21 35.84
N SER A 567 1.08 -27.48 36.53
CA SER A 567 0.69 -26.62 37.65
C SER A 567 -0.08 -25.37 37.19
N SER A 568 -0.98 -24.83 38.01
CA SER A 568 -1.73 -23.60 37.72
C SER A 568 -0.81 -22.41 37.39
N ARG A 569 0.38 -22.36 37.99
CA ARG A 569 1.41 -21.34 37.70
C ARG A 569 2.01 -21.51 36.30
N THR A 570 2.17 -22.74 35.83
CA THR A 570 2.64 -23.04 34.47
C THR A 570 1.56 -22.73 33.43
N LYS A 571 0.29 -23.03 33.72
CA LYS A 571 -0.85 -22.71 32.84
C LYS A 571 -0.96 -21.21 32.56
N LEU A 572 -0.86 -20.39 33.62
CA LEU A 572 -0.86 -18.93 33.49
C LEU A 572 0.33 -18.41 32.66
N LYS A 573 1.52 -19.01 32.80
CA LYS A 573 2.69 -18.66 31.98
C LYS A 573 2.49 -19.00 30.50
N LEU A 574 1.90 -20.16 30.20
CA LEU A 574 1.59 -20.56 28.83
C LEU A 574 0.56 -19.59 28.21
N LEU A 575 -0.54 -19.28 28.90
CA LEU A 575 -1.55 -18.36 28.39
C LEU A 575 -1.04 -16.92 28.26
N LYS A 576 -0.12 -16.49 29.13
CA LYS A 576 0.50 -15.16 29.03
C LYS A 576 1.40 -15.04 27.80
N ASN A 577 2.14 -16.10 27.45
CA ASN A 577 3.10 -16.07 26.34
C ASN A 577 2.47 -16.41 24.98
N PHE A 578 1.53 -17.34 24.94
CA PHE A 578 0.92 -17.81 23.70
C PHE A 578 -0.50 -17.25 23.49
N GLY A 579 -1.04 -16.51 24.45
CA GLY A 579 -2.25 -15.69 24.36
C GLY A 579 -3.58 -16.47 24.44
N SER A 580 -3.66 -17.65 23.80
CA SER A 580 -4.87 -18.48 23.68
C SER A 580 -4.53 -19.97 23.53
N LEU A 581 -5.51 -20.87 23.71
CA LEU A 581 -5.34 -22.30 23.45
C LEU A 581 -4.88 -22.58 22.02
N GLU A 582 -5.43 -21.89 21.03
CA GLU A 582 -5.01 -21.98 19.61
C GLU A 582 -3.54 -21.58 19.42
N GLY A 583 -3.10 -20.54 20.14
CA GLY A 583 -1.69 -20.13 20.16
C GLY A 583 -0.78 -21.21 20.77
N ILE A 584 -1.25 -21.93 21.79
CA ILE A 584 -0.53 -23.06 22.40
C ILE A 584 -0.51 -24.26 21.43
N ILE A 585 -1.62 -24.54 20.73
CA ILE A 585 -1.70 -25.62 19.72
C ILE A 585 -0.73 -25.37 18.57
N GLN A 586 -0.63 -24.13 18.08
CA GLN A 586 0.24 -23.78 16.96
C GLN A 586 1.70 -23.54 17.35
N ALA A 587 1.99 -23.35 18.64
CA ALA A 587 3.34 -23.14 19.12
C ALA A 587 4.23 -24.37 18.81
N PRO A 588 5.46 -24.17 18.32
CA PRO A 588 6.39 -25.27 18.12
C PRO A 588 6.85 -25.85 19.47
N ASP A 589 7.11 -27.16 19.51
CA ASP A 589 7.45 -27.88 20.75
C ASP A 589 8.66 -27.28 21.47
N MET A 590 9.65 -26.77 20.73
CA MET A 590 10.82 -26.09 21.30
C MET A 590 10.47 -24.86 22.14
N GLU A 591 9.37 -24.16 21.84
CA GLU A 591 8.92 -23.03 22.64
C GLU A 591 8.10 -23.46 23.86
N LEU A 592 7.33 -24.54 23.75
CA LEU A 592 6.56 -25.11 24.85
C LEU A 592 7.47 -25.77 25.91
N LEU A 593 8.57 -26.39 25.50
CA LEU A 593 9.59 -26.98 26.38
C LEU A 593 10.28 -25.96 27.30
N LYS A 594 10.18 -24.65 27.01
CA LYS A 594 10.66 -23.59 27.91
C LYS A 594 9.80 -23.49 29.19
N PHE A 595 8.58 -24.04 29.16
CA PHE A 595 7.60 -23.96 30.25
C PHE A 595 7.17 -25.33 30.78
N LEU A 596 7.31 -26.38 29.96
CA LEU A 596 6.87 -27.74 30.25
C LEU A 596 8.05 -28.72 30.18
N LYS A 597 8.00 -29.78 30.99
CA LYS A 597 8.90 -30.94 30.86
C LYS A 597 8.35 -31.89 29.80
N GLY A 598 9.21 -32.69 29.16
CA GLY A 598 8.83 -33.64 28.09
C GLY A 598 7.54 -34.44 28.34
N PRO A 599 7.38 -35.12 29.49
CA PRO A 599 6.18 -35.91 29.79
C PRO A 599 4.90 -35.09 29.98
N ALA A 600 5.00 -33.78 30.25
CA ALA A 600 3.86 -32.88 30.35
C ALA A 600 3.50 -32.27 28.97
N LEU A 601 4.48 -32.16 28.08
CA LEU A 601 4.27 -31.73 26.69
C LEU A 601 3.53 -32.81 25.89
N GLU A 602 3.92 -34.08 26.04
CA GLU A 602 3.24 -35.21 25.38
C GLU A 602 1.77 -35.27 25.77
N ARG A 603 1.47 -35.22 27.08
CA ARG A 603 0.09 -35.19 27.60
C ARG A 603 -0.71 -33.97 27.12
N LEU A 604 -0.06 -32.81 27.00
CA LEU A 604 -0.68 -31.62 26.41
C LEU A 604 -1.06 -31.86 24.95
N ARG A 605 -0.16 -32.44 24.15
CA ARG A 605 -0.39 -32.72 22.73
C ARG A 605 -1.47 -33.78 22.52
N GLU A 606 -1.47 -34.86 23.30
CA GLU A 606 -2.48 -35.91 23.25
C GLU A 606 -3.88 -35.39 23.58
N LYS A 607 -4.01 -34.59 24.64
CA LYS A 607 -5.30 -34.01 25.04
C LYS A 607 -5.80 -32.97 24.04
N LEU A 608 -4.92 -32.15 23.47
CA LEU A 608 -5.30 -31.19 22.44
C LEU A 608 -5.70 -31.89 21.13
N ALA A 609 -5.07 -33.01 20.76
CA ALA A 609 -5.44 -33.81 19.59
C ALA A 609 -6.81 -34.49 19.75
N SER A 610 -7.14 -35.00 20.94
CA SER A 610 -8.45 -35.61 21.22
C SER A 610 -9.59 -34.59 21.29
N SER A 611 -9.31 -33.36 21.72
CA SER A 611 -10.29 -32.26 21.78
C SER A 611 -10.72 -31.75 20.39
N ILE A 612 -9.84 -31.81 19.39
CA ILE A 612 -10.10 -31.32 18.02
C ILE A 612 -11.02 -32.29 17.25
N SER A 613 -11.12 -33.55 17.67
CA SER A 613 -11.92 -34.58 16.98
C SER A 613 -13.41 -34.53 17.31
N ILE A 614 -13.84 -33.65 18.22
CA ILE A 614 -15.22 -33.61 18.74
C ILE A 614 -16.06 -32.48 18.09
N ASP A 615 -15.44 -31.51 17.41
CA ASP A 615 -16.12 -30.34 16.81
C ASP A 615 -16.31 -30.45 15.28
N THR A 616 -16.22 -31.65 14.68
CA THR A 616 -16.40 -31.87 13.24
C THR A 616 -17.57 -32.78 12.85
N ASP A 617 -18.56 -32.96 13.73
CA ASP A 617 -19.87 -33.55 13.37
C ASP A 617 -21.03 -32.55 13.60
#